data_AF-A0A5Q4EEM5-F1
#
_entry.id   AF-A0A5Q4EEM5-F1
#
_cell.length_a   1.000
_cell.length_b   1.000
_cell.length_c   1.000
_cell.angle_alpha   90.00
_cell.angle_beta   90.00
_cell.angle_gamma   90.00
#
_symmetry.space_group_name_H-M   'P 1'
#
loop_
_entity.id
_entity.type
_entity.pdbx_description
1 polymer ?
#
loop_
_entity_poly.entity_id
_entity_poly.type
_entity_poly.pdbx_seq_one_letter_code
_entity_poly.pdbx_strand_id
1 'polypeptide(L)' 'MQRIVIDIPDHKVNFFLELVNNLGFKKVKQISKEQKQFVDDLQHSLEQVKQHQEGKIKLQSAKEFLDEL' A
#
# COMPACT_ATOMS: atom_id res chain seq x y z
N MET A 1 12.62 -3.38 14.82
CA MET A 1 13.09 -3.02 13.46
C MET A 1 12.09 -2.04 12.88
N GLN A 2 12.54 -0.88 12.38
CA GLN A 2 11.65 0.12 11.76
C GLN A 2 11.55 -0.16 10.25
N ARG A 3 10.35 0.01 9.67
CA ARG A 3 10.12 -0.08 8.22
C ARG A 3 9.60 1.28 7.73
N ILE A 4 10.16 1.75 6.63
CA ILE A 4 9.83 3.03 6.02
C ILE A 4 9.42 2.74 4.57
N VAL A 5 8.26 3.26 4.17
CA VAL A 5 7.77 3.25 2.78
C VAL A 5 8.00 4.65 2.21
N ILE A 6 8.57 4.73 1.02
CA ILE A 6 8.93 5.99 0.38
C ILE A 6 8.36 5.98 -1.04
N ASP A 7 7.55 6.99 -1.37
CA ASP A 7 7.09 7.22 -2.73
C ASP A 7 8.14 8.02 -3.50
N ILE A 8 8.60 7.45 -4.60
CA ILE A 8 9.68 8.01 -5.42
C ILE A 8 9.17 8.08 -6.86
N PRO A 9 9.40 9.19 -7.59
CA PRO A 9 9.09 9.25 -9.01
C PRO A 9 9.83 8.16 -9.78
N ASP A 10 9.16 7.51 -10.75
CA ASP A 10 9.69 6.35 -11.51
C ASP A 10 11.10 6.62 -12.08
N HIS A 11 11.34 7.82 -12.62
CA HIS A 11 12.63 8.21 -13.19
C HIS A 11 13.78 8.33 -12.16
N LYS A 12 13.48 8.40 -10.86
CA LYS A 12 14.47 8.48 -9.78
C LYS A 12 14.68 7.15 -9.06
N VAL A 13 13.91 6.11 -9.38
CA VAL A 13 13.98 4.80 -8.71
C VAL A 13 15.37 4.18 -8.86
N ASN A 14 15.93 4.17 -10.08
CA ASN A 14 17.27 3.62 -10.33
C ASN A 14 18.36 4.37 -9.54
N PHE A 15 18.34 5.69 -9.56
CA PHE A 15 19.27 6.52 -8.79
C PHE A 15 19.16 6.24 -7.28
N PHE A 16 17.94 6.10 -6.77
CA PHE A 16 17.72 5.84 -5.35
C PHE A 16 18.21 4.43 -4.96
N LEU A 17 17.99 3.44 -5.81
CA LEU A 17 18.49 2.07 -5.61
C LEU A 17 20.02 2.03 -5.58
N GLU A 18 20.69 2.73 -6.49
CA GLU A 18 22.15 2.84 -6.48
C GLU A 18 22.67 3.49 -5.21
N LEU A 19 22.02 4.57 -4.76
CA LEU A 19 22.41 5.29 -3.55
C LEU A 19 22.26 4.41 -2.29
N VAL A 20 21.14 3.70 -2.18
CA VAL A 20 20.85 2.78 -1.08
C VAL A 20 21.77 1.55 -1.12
N ASN A 21 22.14 1.05 -2.30
CA ASN A 21 23.15 0.00 -2.43
C ASN A 21 24.54 0.48 -2.00
N ASN A 22 24.96 1.69 -2.40
CA ASN A 22 26.23 2.28 -2.00
C ASN A 22 26.32 2.52 -0.48
N LEU A 23 25.19 2.79 0.17
CA LEU A 23 25.10 2.94 1.63
C LEU A 23 25.05 1.60 2.39
N GLY A 24 25.07 0.45 1.69
CA GLY A 24 25.19 -0.88 2.30
C GLY A 24 23.87 -1.51 2.74
N PHE A 25 22.72 -0.99 2.31
CA PHE A 25 21.42 -1.55 2.65
C PHE A 25 21.13 -2.85 1.88
N LYS A 26 21.49 -4.00 2.45
CA LYS A 26 21.38 -5.35 1.84
C LYS A 26 19.97 -5.85 1.52
N LYS A 27 18.90 -5.15 1.89
CA LYS A 27 17.52 -5.66 1.79
C LYS A 27 16.54 -4.60 1.28
N VAL A 28 16.79 -4.11 0.07
CA VAL A 28 15.78 -3.32 -0.65
C VAL A 28 14.80 -4.29 -1.30
N LYS A 29 13.57 -4.33 -0.80
CA LYS A 29 12.48 -5.04 -1.46
C LYS A 29 11.75 -4.02 -2.34
N GLN A 30 11.91 -4.13 -3.65
CA GLN A 30 11.03 -3.45 -4.57
C GLN A 30 9.67 -4.12 -4.52
N ILE A 31 8.65 -3.34 -4.24
CA ILE A 31 7.26 -3.78 -4.27
C ILE A 31 6.79 -3.51 -5.70
N SER A 32 6.28 -4.53 -6.40
CA SER A 32 5.77 -4.33 -7.77
C SER A 32 4.53 -3.43 -7.74
N LYS A 33 4.16 -2.82 -8.88
CA LYS A 33 2.92 -2.01 -8.97
C LYS A 33 1.69 -2.78 -8.49
N GLU A 34 1.58 -4.06 -8.83
CA GLU A 34 0.49 -4.95 -8.38
C GLU A 34 0.50 -5.15 -6.86
N GLN A 35 1.68 -5.33 -6.26
CA GLN A 35 1.80 -5.47 -4.81
C GLN A 35 1.51 -4.15 -4.08
N LYS A 36 1.83 -3.01 -4.69
CA LYS A 36 1.49 -1.68 -4.16
C LYS A 36 -0.02 -1.48 -4.18
N GLN A 37 -0.65 -1.78 -5.32
CA GLN A 37 -2.11 -1.70 -5.47
C GLN A 37 -2.83 -2.60 -4.46
N PHE A 38 -2.35 -3.84 -4.27
CA PHE A 38 -2.89 -4.73 -3.25
C PHE A 38 -2.76 -4.19 -1.82
N VAL A 39 -1.64 -3.54 -1.48
CA VAL A 39 -1.45 -2.92 -0.16
C VAL A 39 -2.36 -1.70 0.02
N ASP A 40 -2.49 -0.86 -1.01
CA ASP A 40 -3.38 0.30 -1.00
C ASP A 40 -4.84 -0.14 -0.87
N ASP A 41 -5.26 -1.18 -1.60
CA ASP A 41 -6.61 -1.76 -1.54
C ASP A 41 -6.92 -2.35 -0.15
N LEU A 42 -5.97 -3.05 0.45
CA LEU A 42 -6.10 -3.56 1.82
C LEU A 42 -6.18 -2.44 2.85
N GLN A 43 -5.36 -1.39 2.70
CA GLN A 43 -5.36 -0.25 3.59
C GLN A 43 -6.69 0.52 3.48
N HIS A 44 -7.21 0.70 2.26
CA HIS A 44 -8.51 1.29 2.01
C HIS A 44 -9.65 0.47 2.63
N SER A 45 -9.60 -0.87 2.49
CA SER A 45 -10.59 -1.77 3.10
C SER A 45 -10.58 -1.67 4.63
N LEU A 46 -9.40 -1.60 5.26
CA LEU A 46 -9.26 -1.40 6.70
C LEU A 46 -9.78 -0.03 7.15
N GLU A 47 -9.51 1.01 6.38
CA GLU A 47 -10.02 2.37 6.62
C GLU A 47 -11.56 2.38 6.59
N GLN A 48 -12.18 1.69 5.63
CA GLN A 48 -13.64 1.59 5.55
C GLN A 48 -14.25 0.85 6.75
N VAL A 49 -13.64 -0.24 7.19
CA VAL A 49 -14.08 -0.95 8.41
C VAL A 49 -13.96 -0.03 9.64
N LYS A 50 -12.87 0.73 9.74
CA LYS A 50 -12.68 1.69 10.84
C LYS A 50 -13.71 2.81 10.81
N GLN A 51 -13.96 3.43 9.65
CA GLN A 51 -14.96 4.48 9.53
C GLN A 51 -16.39 3.97 9.78
N HIS A 52 -16.67 2.70 9.49
CA HIS A 52 -17.91 2.05 9.88
C HIS A 52 -18.05 1.87 11.39
N GLN A 53 -16.98 1.40 12.05
CA GLN A 53 -16.94 1.30 13.52
C GLN A 53 -17.07 2.67 14.20
N GLU A 54 -16.55 3.73 13.59
CA GLU A 54 -16.71 5.12 14.04
C GLU A 54 -18.11 5.70 13.71
N GLY A 55 -18.98 4.96 13.02
CA GLY A 55 -20.35 5.36 12.69
C GLY A 55 -20.46 6.40 11.56
N LYS A 56 -19.37 6.68 10.83
CA LYS A 56 -19.31 7.72 9.77
C LYS A 56 -19.85 7.24 8.43
N ILE A 57 -19.88 5.92 8.18
CA ILE A 57 -20.39 5.30 6.95
C ILE A 57 -21.20 4.04 7.24
N LYS A 58 -22.31 3.87 6.52
CA LYS A 58 -23.03 2.60 6.44
C LYS A 58 -22.28 1.73 5.42
N LEU A 59 -21.74 0.59 5.85
CA LEU A 59 -21.17 -0.38 4.92
C LEU A 59 -22.28 -0.91 4.01
N GLN A 60 -21.98 -1.05 2.72
CA GLN A 60 -22.77 -1.93 1.86
C GLN A 60 -22.63 -3.35 2.38
N SER A 61 -23.70 -4.14 2.28
CA SER A 61 -23.67 -5.50 2.81
C SER A 61 -22.63 -6.32 2.05
N ALA A 62 -21.97 -7.29 2.70
CA ALA A 62 -21.01 -8.19 2.02
C ALA A 62 -21.66 -8.92 0.82
N LYS A 63 -22.99 -9.01 0.82
CA LYS A 63 -23.80 -9.53 -0.26
C LYS A 63 -23.86 -8.58 -1.48
N GLU A 64 -24.01 -7.27 -1.27
CA GLU A 64 -24.02 -6.27 -2.34
C GLU A 64 -22.66 -6.15 -3.01
N PHE A 65 -21.57 -6.19 -2.22
CA PHE A 65 -20.21 -6.17 -2.75
C PHE A 65 -19.91 -7.37 -3.67
N LEU A 66 -20.46 -8.55 -3.36
CA LEU A 66 -20.29 -9.75 -4.19
C LEU A 66 -21.13 -9.74 -5.46
N ASP A 67 -22.21 -8.95 -5.51
CA ASP A 67 -23.07 -8.80 -6.69
C ASP A 67 -22.51 -7.74 -7.68
N GLU A 68 -21.58 -6.87 -7.26
CA GLU A 68 -20.95 -5.84 -8.10
C GLU A 68 -19.66 -6.32 -8.83
N LEU A 69 -19.15 -7.52 -8.52
CA LEU A 69 -17.98 -8.14 -9.15
C LEU A 69 -18.37 -9.11 -10.27
#